data_AF-A0A960DPX6-F1
#
_entry.id   AF-A0A960DPX6-F1
#
_cell.length_a   1.000
_cell.length_b   1.000
_cell.length_c   1.000
_cell.angle_alpha   90.00
_cell.angle_beta   90.00
_cell.angle_gamma   90.00
#
_symmetry.space_group_name_H-M   'P 1'
#
loop_
_entity.id
_entity.type
_entity.pdbx_description
1 polymer ?
#
loop_
_entity_poly.entity_id
_entity_poly.type
_entity_poly.pdbx_seq_one_letter_code
_entity_poly.pdbx_strand_id
1 'polypeptide(L)' 'LAVGPPEQGYIQHVRPELVVEIAVDGVQRSRRYPGGVALRFARVRRYRPDKSAAEADTIERVQAMLSRGAAAG' A
#
# COMPACT_ATOMS: atom_id res chain seq x y z
N LEU A 1 9.09 14.21 -4.66
CA LEU A 1 10.57 14.36 -4.51
C LEU A 1 11.08 13.63 -3.25
N ALA A 2 12.39 13.33 -3.15
CA ALA A 2 12.99 12.71 -1.95
C ALA A 2 12.86 13.59 -0.69
N VAL A 3 12.72 12.95 0.47
CA VAL A 3 12.68 13.59 1.80
C VAL A 3 13.88 13.10 2.59
N GLY A 4 14.91 13.95 2.72
CA GLY A 4 16.12 13.65 3.47
C GLY A 4 17.08 12.68 2.75
N PRO A 5 18.22 12.35 3.41
CA PRO A 5 19.16 11.36 2.90
C PRO A 5 18.53 9.95 2.88
N PRO A 6 19.07 9.02 2.09
CA PRO A 6 18.63 7.63 2.13
C PRO A 6 18.89 7.04 3.52
N GLU A 7 17.93 6.25 4.00
CA GLU A 7 18.14 5.36 5.14
C GLU A 7 19.02 4.18 4.71
N GLN A 8 19.62 3.49 5.68
CA GLN A 8 20.58 2.40 5.48
C GLN A 8 20.28 1.52 4.25
N GLY A 9 21.23 1.49 3.32
CA GLY A 9 21.10 0.75 2.07
C GLY A 9 20.37 1.55 0.98
N TYR A 10 19.31 0.97 0.42
CA TYR A 10 18.60 1.49 -0.77
C TYR A 10 17.22 2.09 -0.45
N ILE A 11 17.00 2.50 0.80
CA ILE A 11 15.70 3.02 1.25
C ILE A 11 15.72 4.54 1.14
N GLN A 12 14.81 5.11 0.35
CA GLN A 12 14.65 6.56 0.21
C GLN A 12 13.20 6.95 0.51
N HIS A 13 13.02 7.81 1.51
CA HIS A 13 11.72 8.42 1.75
C HIS A 13 11.41 9.46 0.66
N VAL A 14 10.15 9.54 0.27
CA VAL A 14 9.65 10.48 -0.75
C VAL A 14 8.42 11.20 -0.25
N ARG A 15 8.19 12.41 -0.78
CA ARG A 15 6.97 13.18 -0.51
C ARG A 15 5.76 12.43 -1.11
N PRO A 16 4.65 12.32 -0.37
CA PRO A 16 3.46 11.59 -0.81
C PRO A 16 2.68 12.43 -1.83
N GLU A 17 3.15 12.41 -3.08
CA GLU A 17 2.57 13.19 -4.19
C GLU A 17 1.96 12.27 -5.27
N LEU A 18 2.38 11.00 -5.32
CA LEU A 18 1.99 10.05 -6.34
C LEU A 18 1.05 8.98 -5.77
N VAL A 19 -0.13 8.82 -6.37
CA VAL A 19 -1.07 7.75 -6.05
C VAL A 19 -1.05 6.70 -7.16
N VAL A 20 -1.04 5.43 -6.75
CA VAL A 20 -1.12 4.27 -7.64
C VAL A 20 -2.26 3.36 -7.21
N GLU A 21 -2.93 2.77 -8.17
CA GLU A 21 -3.89 1.69 -7.93
C GLU A 21 -3.12 0.37 -7.90
N ILE A 22 -3.25 -0.35 -6.79
CA ILE A 22 -2.61 -1.65 -6.56
C ILE A 22 -3.66 -2.75 -6.68
N ALA A 23 -3.42 -3.72 -7.55
CA ALA A 23 -4.18 -4.97 -7.57
C ALA A 23 -3.54 -5.96 -6.59
N VAL A 24 -4.37 -6.68 -5.83
CA VAL A 24 -3.93 -7.70 -4.86
C VAL A 24 -4.85 -8.92 -4.95
N ASP A 25 -4.30 -10.09 -4.68
CA ASP A 25 -5.09 -11.32 -4.55
C ASP A 25 -5.68 -11.45 -3.14
N GLY A 26 -5.14 -10.71 -2.16
CA GLY A 26 -5.65 -10.65 -0.81
C GLY A 26 -4.70 -9.92 0.14
N VAL A 27 -5.02 -9.96 1.42
CA VAL A 27 -4.21 -9.39 2.51
C VAL A 27 -4.00 -10.42 3.61
N GLN A 28 -2.94 -10.25 4.40
CA GLN A 28 -2.63 -11.09 5.56
C GLN A 28 -2.17 -10.23 6.73
N ARG A 29 -2.37 -10.72 7.97
CA ARG A 29 -1.85 -10.04 9.17
C ARG A 29 -0.33 -10.04 9.17
N SER A 30 0.29 -8.93 9.57
CA SER A 30 1.74 -8.80 9.68
C SER A 30 2.13 -7.88 10.83
N ARG A 31 3.09 -8.32 11.65
CA ARG A 31 3.70 -7.51 12.71
C ARG A 31 4.83 -6.61 12.21
N ARG A 32 5.29 -6.82 10.97
CA ARG A 32 6.44 -6.10 10.39
C ARG A 32 6.10 -4.65 10.03
N TYR A 33 4.85 -4.40 9.64
CA TYR A 33 4.41 -3.09 9.16
C TYR A 33 3.48 -2.44 10.18
N PRO A 34 3.60 -1.12 10.43
CA PRO A 34 2.74 -0.42 11.39
C PRO A 34 1.24 -0.59 11.12
N GLY A 35 0.84 -0.73 9.85
CA GLY A 35 -0.56 -0.95 9.46
C GLY A 35 -1.13 -2.34 9.82
N GLY A 36 -0.32 -3.25 10.37
CA GLY A 36 -0.76 -4.56 10.84
C GLY A 36 -1.06 -5.58 9.75
N VAL A 37 -0.81 -5.24 8.47
CA VAL A 37 -1.14 -6.07 7.31
C VAL A 37 -0.02 -6.05 6.25
N ALA A 38 0.02 -7.09 5.44
CA ALA A 38 0.81 -7.16 4.21
C ALA A 38 -0.09 -7.57 3.04
N LEU A 39 0.15 -7.00 1.86
CA LEU A 39 -0.57 -7.31 0.63
C LEU A 39 0.01 -8.58 -0.01
N ARG A 40 -0.85 -9.47 -0.55
CA ARG A 40 -0.44 -10.69 -1.25
C ARG A 40 -0.50 -10.50 -2.76
N PHE A 41 0.58 -10.89 -3.44
CA PHE A 41 0.76 -10.76 -4.90
C PHE A 41 0.42 -9.35 -5.44
N ALA A 42 0.81 -8.33 -4.66
CA ALA A 42 0.55 -6.94 -4.99
C ALA A 42 1.29 -6.50 -6.26
N ARG A 43 0.57 -5.81 -7.16
CA ARG A 43 1.14 -5.26 -8.39
C ARG A 43 0.50 -3.93 -8.75
N VAL A 44 1.29 -3.04 -9.34
CA VAL A 44 0.80 -1.76 -9.86
C VAL A 44 -0.13 -2.04 -11.04
N ARG A 45 -1.38 -1.59 -10.94
CA ARG A 45 -2.36 -1.68 -12.02
C ARG A 45 -2.34 -0.43 -12.90
N ARG A 46 -2.33 0.76 -12.30
CA ARG A 46 -2.21 2.05 -13.00
C ARG A 46 -1.81 3.18 -12.04
N TYR A 47 -1.26 4.24 -12.62
CA TYR A 47 -1.08 5.52 -11.93
C TYR A 47 -2.41 6.27 -11.86
N ARG A 48 -2.61 7.05 -10.78
CA ARG A 48 -3.82 7.85 -10.53
C ARG A 48 -3.46 9.33 -10.42
N PRO A 49 -3.06 9.99 -11.52
CA PRO A 49 -2.76 11.42 -11.51
C PRO A 49 -4.01 12.27 -11.20
N ASP A 50 -5.20 11.67 -11.29
CA ASP A 50 -6.49 12.24 -10.93
C ASP A 50 -6.75 12.26 -9.41
N LYS A 51 -5.88 11.64 -8.60
CA LYS A 51 -6.03 11.57 -7.15
C LYS A 51 -4.86 12.20 -6.41
N SER A 52 -5.19 12.95 -5.37
CA SER A 52 -4.25 13.40 -4.34
C SER A 52 -3.97 12.30 -3.31
N ALA A 53 -2.89 12.46 -2.53
CA ALA A 53 -2.55 11.53 -1.46
C ALA A 53 -3.64 11.39 -0.40
N ALA A 54 -4.45 12.43 -0.16
CA ALA A 54 -5.58 12.39 0.77
C ALA A 54 -6.75 11.50 0.28
N GLU A 55 -6.80 11.19 -1.02
CA GLU A 55 -7.84 10.37 -1.64
C GLU A 55 -7.42 8.91 -1.86
N ALA A 56 -6.23 8.54 -1.37
CA ALA A 56 -5.79 7.16 -1.29
C ALA A 56 -6.67 6.38 -0.29
N ASP A 57 -6.76 5.05 -0.48
CA ASP A 57 -7.46 4.20 0.48
C ASP A 57 -6.79 4.25 1.85
N THR A 58 -7.61 4.26 2.91
CA THR A 58 -7.12 4.30 4.30
C THR A 58 -6.68 2.92 4.79
N ILE A 59 -5.92 2.86 5.88
CA ILE A 59 -5.48 1.59 6.45
C ILE A 59 -6.64 0.72 6.91
N GLU A 60 -7.72 1.32 7.43
CA GLU A 60 -8.93 0.64 7.87
C GLU A 60 -9.58 -0.11 6.70
N ARG A 61 -9.58 0.52 5.51
CA ARG A 61 -10.13 -0.08 4.29
C ARG A 61 -9.33 -1.29 3.84
N VAL A 62 -7.99 -1.25 3.98
CA VAL A 62 -7.12 -2.41 3.71
C VAL A 62 -7.31 -3.49 4.76
N GLN A 63 -7.41 -3.14 6.04
CA GLN A 63 -7.64 -4.10 7.13
C GLN A 63 -8.99 -4.82 6.98
N ALA A 64 -10.02 -4.13 6.51
CA ALA A 64 -11.33 -4.72 6.21
C ALA A 64 -11.29 -5.79 5.10
N MET A 65 -10.17 -5.93 4.37
CA MET A 65 -9.98 -7.03 3.41
C MET A 65 -9.56 -8.34 4.09
N LEU A 66 -9.09 -8.32 5.34
CA LEU A 66 -8.66 -9.54 6.07
C LEU A 66 -9.80 -10.55 6.28
N SER A 67 -11.03 -10.06 6.44
CA SER A 67 -12.24 -10.87 6.62
C SER A 67 -12.78 -11.46 5.31
N ARG A 68 -12.24 -11.06 4.15
CA ARG A 68 -12.61 -11.61 2.82
C ARG A 68 -11.65 -12.70 2.32
N GLY A 69 -10.73 -13.17 3.15
CA GLY A 69 -9.79 -14.24 2.81
C GLY A 69 -10.39 -15.64 2.88
N ALA A 70 -11.49 -15.91 2.15
CA ALA A 70 -11.98 -17.25 1.79
C ALA A 70 -13.14 -17.19 0.76
N ALA A 71 -13.01 -16.45 -0.35
CA ALA A 71 -13.88 -16.62 -1.53
C ALA A 71 -13.36 -15.77 -2.71
N ALA A 72 -12.49 -16.36 -3.52
CA ALA A 72 -12.31 -16.05 -4.94
C ALA A 72 -11.31 -17.06 -5.51
N GLY A 73 -11.82 -18.27 -5.71
CA GLY A 73 -11.23 -19.37 -6.46
C GLY A 73 -12.39 -20.17 -7.03
#